data_AF-A0A7T9XSW7-F1
#
_entry.id   AF-A0A7T9XSW7-F1
#
_cell.length_a   1.000
_cell.length_b   1.000
_cell.length_c   1.000
_cell.angle_alpha   90.00
_cell.angle_beta   90.00
_cell.angle_gamma   90.00
#
_symmetry.space_group_name_H-M   'P 1'
#
loop_
_entity.id
_entity.type
_entity.pdbx_description
1 polymer ?
#
loop_
_entity_poly.entity_id
_entity_poly.type
_entity_poly.pdbx_seq_one_letter_code
_entity_poly.pdbx_strand_id
1 'polypeptide(L)'
;MKQNSEKSPNSELDKSHKFASDKACNKNHENGRTPNLPETKPEQSKRKVVTNYPPFQKGNQHALKHGGYARRMFFSDSIVEDAQALSLKDELFLSRARNLYMAEKIGLWRSQLDDYGGENRDLQDKISAAENAMMRNTARIESIERTLACIRKMCADTDYREVATDKLLREPDRERGELELEGLRLRNEKLRTENENLKKSASDNDNELPQPVAININVVDAKVRNDYSADT
;
A
#
# COMPACT_ATOMS: atom_id res chain seq x y z
N MET A 1 -55.80 44.05 -8.36
CA MET A 1 -56.13 42.83 -9.13
C MET A 1 -55.45 41.66 -8.44
N LYS A 2 -56.24 40.68 -8.00
CA LYS A 2 -55.80 39.41 -7.41
C LYS A 2 -55.44 38.45 -8.54
N GLN A 3 -54.36 37.68 -8.41
CA GLN A 3 -54.39 36.23 -8.69
C GLN A 3 -53.38 35.52 -7.77
N ASN A 4 -53.93 34.54 -7.03
CA ASN A 4 -53.24 33.50 -6.29
C ASN A 4 -53.18 32.24 -7.16
N SER A 5 -52.18 31.37 -6.94
CA SER A 5 -52.32 29.90 -6.76
C SER A 5 -50.90 29.30 -6.71
N GLU A 6 -50.37 28.86 -5.57
CA GLU A 6 -50.66 27.66 -4.76
C GLU A 6 -49.94 26.36 -5.20
N LYS A 7 -49.22 25.79 -4.21
CA LYS A 7 -48.96 24.35 -3.90
C LYS A 7 -47.66 23.66 -4.38
N SER A 8 -46.76 23.44 -3.41
CA SER A 8 -45.92 22.22 -3.25
C SER A 8 -46.79 21.02 -2.77
N PRO A 9 -46.38 19.72 -2.77
CA PRO A 9 -45.26 19.19 -1.94
C PRO A 9 -44.49 17.93 -2.47
N ASN A 10 -43.51 17.53 -1.66
CA ASN A 10 -42.57 16.40 -1.70
C ASN A 10 -43.10 15.01 -2.12
N SER A 11 -42.20 14.14 -2.61
CA SER A 11 -42.22 12.70 -2.28
C SER A 11 -40.80 12.10 -2.27
N GLU A 12 -40.46 11.50 -1.12
CA GLU A 12 -39.35 10.58 -0.89
C GLU A 12 -39.58 9.27 -1.67
N LEU A 13 -38.49 8.58 -2.05
CA LEU A 13 -38.45 7.11 -2.05
C LEU A 13 -37.00 6.61 -2.17
N ASP A 14 -36.52 6.07 -1.05
CA ASP A 14 -35.40 5.14 -0.94
C ASP A 14 -35.53 3.96 -1.91
N LYS A 15 -34.38 3.45 -2.37
CA LYS A 15 -34.12 2.00 -2.49
C LYS A 15 -32.63 1.71 -2.68
N SER A 16 -32.09 1.07 -1.65
CA SER A 16 -30.84 0.33 -1.63
C SER A 16 -30.90 -0.92 -2.51
N HIS A 17 -29.79 -1.31 -3.13
CA HIS A 17 -29.44 -2.72 -3.34
C HIS A 17 -27.91 -2.88 -3.45
N LYS A 18 -27.34 -3.54 -2.44
CA LYS A 18 -26.06 -4.26 -2.52
C LYS A 18 -26.24 -5.48 -3.42
N PHE A 19 -25.26 -5.85 -4.24
CA PHE A 19 -24.86 -7.25 -4.45
C PHE A 19 -23.40 -7.34 -4.90
N ALA A 20 -22.58 -8.00 -4.09
CA ALA A 20 -21.34 -8.64 -4.50
C ALA A 20 -21.67 -10.09 -4.90
N SER A 21 -20.99 -10.64 -5.90
CA SER A 21 -20.34 -11.96 -5.83
C SER A 21 -19.78 -12.40 -7.18
N ASP A 22 -18.68 -13.13 -7.06
CA ASP A 22 -17.88 -13.79 -8.07
C ASP A 22 -18.67 -14.67 -9.04
N LYS A 23 -18.15 -14.82 -10.27
CA LYS A 23 -18.09 -16.13 -10.93
C LYS A 23 -17.14 -16.14 -12.12
N ALA A 24 -16.04 -16.88 -11.93
CA ALA A 24 -15.29 -17.51 -13.00
C ALA A 24 -16.22 -18.36 -13.88
N CYS A 25 -15.98 -18.35 -15.19
CA CYS A 25 -16.54 -19.34 -16.11
C CYS A 25 -15.41 -19.93 -16.95
N ASN A 26 -14.93 -21.07 -16.47
CA ASN A 26 -14.17 -22.06 -17.22
C ASN A 26 -15.19 -22.84 -18.07
N LYS A 27 -15.02 -22.95 -19.39
CA LYS A 27 -15.68 -23.99 -20.19
C LYS A 27 -14.74 -24.50 -21.28
N ASN A 28 -14.23 -25.70 -21.02
CA ASN A 28 -13.70 -26.61 -22.02
C ASN A 28 -14.85 -27.13 -22.89
N HIS A 29 -14.64 -27.23 -24.20
CA HIS A 29 -15.36 -28.18 -25.05
C HIS A 29 -14.35 -28.91 -25.93
N GLU A 30 -14.09 -30.17 -25.58
CA GLU A 30 -13.54 -31.19 -26.47
C GLU A 30 -14.69 -32.02 -27.09
N ASN A 31 -14.42 -32.58 -28.27
CA ASN A 31 -14.84 -33.88 -28.85
C ASN A 31 -14.90 -33.72 -30.39
N GLY A 32 -13.90 -34.16 -31.19
CA GLY A 32 -13.70 -35.54 -31.73
C GLY A 32 -14.50 -35.73 -33.04
N ARG A 33 -14.05 -36.24 -34.20
CA ARG A 33 -13.09 -37.30 -34.60
C ARG A 33 -13.03 -37.30 -36.16
N THR A 34 -11.91 -37.44 -36.88
CA THR A 34 -11.30 -38.70 -37.40
C THR A 34 -10.11 -38.37 -38.35
N PRO A 35 -9.19 -39.33 -38.60
CA PRO A 35 -7.80 -39.10 -38.97
C PRO A 35 -7.52 -39.29 -40.46
N ASN A 36 -6.43 -38.69 -41.00
CA ASN A 36 -5.45 -39.35 -41.91
C ASN A 36 -4.41 -38.38 -42.53
N LEU A 37 -3.14 -38.81 -42.40
CA LEU A 37 -1.91 -38.52 -43.16
C LEU A 37 -1.19 -37.15 -43.13
N PRO A 38 0.17 -37.16 -43.24
CA PRO A 38 1.04 -36.05 -42.87
C PRO A 38 1.49 -35.26 -44.10
N GLU A 39 1.14 -33.98 -44.15
CA GLU A 39 1.84 -33.01 -44.99
C GLU A 39 2.75 -32.17 -44.09
N THR A 40 3.98 -32.67 -43.90
CA THR A 40 5.09 -31.88 -43.38
C THR A 40 5.30 -30.68 -44.30
N LYS A 41 4.78 -29.51 -43.91
CA LYS A 41 5.32 -28.24 -44.38
C LYS A 41 6.80 -28.24 -44.00
N PRO A 42 7.75 -27.95 -44.90
CA PRO A 42 9.13 -27.81 -44.51
C PRO A 42 9.21 -26.70 -43.46
N GLU A 43 9.76 -27.03 -42.29
CA GLU A 43 10.11 -26.05 -41.28
C GLU A 43 10.99 -25.02 -41.98
N GLN A 44 10.50 -23.78 -42.13
CA GLN A 44 11.33 -22.71 -42.67
C GLN A 44 12.56 -22.63 -41.77
N SER A 45 13.73 -22.96 -42.33
CA SER A 45 14.97 -22.91 -41.59
C SER A 45 15.08 -21.53 -40.96
N LYS A 46 15.02 -21.45 -39.64
CA LYS A 46 15.33 -20.23 -38.91
C LYS A 46 16.77 -19.92 -39.26
N ARG A 47 16.97 -19.03 -40.24
CA ARG A 47 18.30 -18.49 -40.52
C ARG A 47 18.76 -17.92 -39.18
N LYS A 48 19.80 -18.52 -38.61
CA LYS A 48 20.51 -17.93 -37.47
C LYS A 48 21.09 -16.63 -37.99
N VAL A 49 20.30 -15.55 -37.92
CA VAL A 49 20.83 -14.20 -38.05
C VAL A 49 21.68 -14.03 -36.82
N VAL A 50 22.97 -14.32 -36.96
CA VAL A 50 23.98 -14.02 -35.96
C VAL A 50 24.10 -12.50 -35.98
N THR A 51 23.23 -11.82 -35.25
CA THR A 51 23.44 -10.42 -34.93
C THR A 51 24.64 -10.39 -33.99
N ASN A 52 25.81 -9.92 -34.46
CA ASN A 52 27.01 -9.71 -33.65
C ASN A 52 26.85 -8.64 -32.55
N TYR A 53 25.61 -8.28 -32.23
CA TYR A 53 25.25 -7.36 -31.16
C TYR A 53 24.66 -8.19 -30.01
N PRO A 54 25.05 -7.92 -28.76
CA PRO A 54 24.43 -8.57 -27.62
C PRO A 54 22.91 -8.35 -27.69
N PRO A 55 22.08 -9.38 -27.42
CA PRO A 55 20.64 -9.21 -27.38
C PRO A 55 20.31 -8.10 -26.39
N PHE A 56 19.41 -7.18 -26.78
CA PHE A 56 18.98 -6.09 -25.90
C PHE A 56 18.64 -6.64 -24.52
N GLN A 57 19.22 -6.02 -23.48
CA GLN A 57 18.96 -6.44 -22.10
C GLN A 57 17.45 -6.43 -21.84
N LYS A 58 16.92 -7.57 -21.41
CA LYS A 58 15.51 -7.74 -21.07
C LYS A 58 15.22 -6.87 -19.84
N GLY A 59 14.60 -5.72 -20.06
CA GLY A 59 14.35 -4.72 -19.00
C GLY A 59 13.99 -3.33 -19.53
N ASN A 60 14.43 -2.99 -20.75
CA ASN A 60 14.15 -1.70 -21.39
C ASN A 60 13.12 -1.82 -22.53
N GLN A 61 12.16 -2.74 -22.39
CA GLN A 61 11.12 -3.02 -23.39
C GLN A 61 9.85 -2.17 -23.20
N HIS A 62 9.76 -1.39 -22.13
CA HIS A 62 8.69 -0.42 -22.01
C HIS A 62 8.92 0.71 -23.01
N ALA A 63 7.97 0.88 -23.93
CA ALA A 63 7.98 2.00 -24.85
C ALA A 63 8.11 3.31 -24.05
N LEU A 64 9.01 4.19 -24.51
CA LEU A 64 9.17 5.51 -23.94
C LEU A 64 7.81 6.21 -23.96
N LYS A 65 7.20 6.40 -22.79
CA LYS A 65 5.89 7.08 -22.71
C LYS A 65 6.12 8.57 -22.91
N HIS A 66 5.69 9.09 -24.06
CA HIS A 66 5.63 10.52 -24.28
C HIS A 66 4.50 11.14 -23.44
N GLY A 67 4.74 12.32 -22.86
CA GLY A 67 3.68 13.11 -22.20
C GLY A 67 2.59 13.53 -23.20
N GLY A 68 1.43 13.96 -22.72
CA GLY A 68 0.26 14.23 -23.58
C GLY A 68 0.56 15.16 -24.77
N TYR A 69 1.30 16.25 -24.56
CA TYR A 69 1.69 17.17 -25.63
C TYR A 69 2.64 16.55 -26.66
N ALA A 70 3.62 15.77 -26.21
CA ALA A 70 4.57 15.12 -27.10
C ALA A 70 3.87 14.05 -27.94
N ARG A 71 2.91 13.30 -27.37
CA ARG A 71 2.12 12.36 -28.17
C ARG A 71 1.32 13.05 -29.25
N ARG A 72 0.57 14.11 -28.94
CA ARG A 72 -0.23 14.84 -29.95
C ARG A 72 0.60 15.36 -31.13
N MET A 73 1.88 15.66 -30.91
CA MET A 73 2.79 16.11 -31.97
C MET A 73 3.25 14.99 -32.91
N PHE A 74 3.35 13.74 -32.42
CA PHE A 74 3.88 12.60 -33.19
C PHE A 74 2.82 11.57 -33.59
N PHE A 75 1.71 11.50 -32.86
CA PHE A 75 0.64 10.53 -33.00
C PHE A 75 -0.71 11.26 -32.99
N SER A 76 -1.55 10.98 -33.99
CA SER A 76 -2.88 11.58 -34.11
C SER A 76 -3.98 10.73 -33.48
N ASP A 77 -3.61 9.86 -32.53
CA ASP A 77 -4.51 8.93 -31.84
C ASP A 77 -5.56 9.68 -30.97
N SER A 78 -6.33 8.90 -30.19
CA SER A 78 -7.42 9.38 -29.35
C SER A 78 -7.03 10.55 -28.43
N ILE A 79 -7.81 11.63 -28.49
CA ILE A 79 -7.65 12.83 -27.62
C ILE A 79 -7.81 12.48 -26.14
N VAL A 80 -8.62 11.47 -25.84
CA VAL A 80 -8.91 11.06 -24.45
C VAL A 80 -7.65 10.52 -23.78
N GLU A 81 -6.85 9.74 -24.50
CA GLU A 81 -5.60 9.19 -23.97
C GLU A 81 -4.62 10.32 -23.68
N ASP A 82 -4.50 11.30 -24.60
CA ASP A 82 -3.65 12.50 -24.44
C ASP A 82 -3.99 13.30 -23.21
N ALA A 83 -5.28 13.55 -22.98
CA ALA A 83 -5.73 14.25 -21.79
C ALA A 83 -5.32 13.53 -20.50
N GLN A 84 -5.41 12.20 -20.46
CA GLN A 84 -5.00 11.40 -19.29
C GLN A 84 -3.49 11.48 -19.01
N ALA A 85 -2.67 11.76 -20.02
CA ALA A 85 -1.22 11.84 -19.89
C ALA A 85 -0.70 13.27 -19.71
N LEU A 86 -1.58 14.28 -19.60
CA LEU A 86 -1.18 15.65 -19.30
C LEU A 86 -0.96 15.84 -17.81
N SER A 87 0.19 16.41 -17.46
CA SER A 87 0.51 16.81 -16.09
C SER A 87 0.68 18.33 -15.98
N LEU A 88 0.40 18.87 -14.78
CA LEU A 88 0.74 20.26 -14.43
C LEU A 88 2.23 20.58 -14.66
N LYS A 89 3.12 19.60 -14.48
CA LYS A 89 4.56 19.77 -14.74
C LYS A 89 4.86 19.98 -16.24
N ASP A 90 4.13 19.28 -17.11
CA ASP A 90 4.29 19.41 -18.56
C ASP A 90 3.74 20.76 -19.04
N GLU A 91 2.63 21.22 -18.47
CA GLU A 91 2.11 22.57 -18.74
C GLU A 91 3.07 23.67 -18.28
N LEU A 92 3.70 23.49 -17.12
CA LEU A 92 4.72 24.41 -16.61
C LEU A 92 5.93 24.48 -17.56
N PHE A 93 6.42 23.31 -17.97
CA PHE A 93 7.52 23.22 -18.94
C PHE A 93 7.18 23.93 -20.25
N LEU A 94 6.00 23.66 -20.81
CA LEU A 94 5.58 24.25 -22.07
C LEU A 94 5.34 25.76 -21.94
N SER A 95 4.79 26.24 -20.82
CA SER A 95 4.58 27.67 -20.57
C SER A 95 5.91 28.43 -20.47
N ARG A 96 6.92 27.84 -19.82
CA ARG A 96 8.28 28.38 -19.76
C ARG A 96 8.94 28.41 -21.15
N ALA A 97 8.85 27.30 -21.90
CA ALA A 97 9.37 27.22 -23.26
C ALA A 97 8.74 28.27 -24.19
N ARG A 98 7.41 28.45 -24.11
CA ARG A 98 6.70 29.51 -24.86
C ARG A 98 7.18 30.90 -24.48
N ASN A 99 7.39 31.18 -23.19
CA ASN A 99 7.87 32.49 -22.74
C ASN A 99 9.26 32.82 -23.31
N LEU A 100 10.19 31.85 -23.25
CA LEU A 100 11.52 31.98 -23.86
C LEU A 100 11.45 32.19 -25.38
N TYR A 101 10.61 31.42 -26.06
CA TYR A 101 10.40 31.58 -27.50
C TYR A 101 9.87 32.98 -27.85
N MET A 102 8.90 33.51 -27.10
CA MET A 102 8.38 34.86 -27.34
C MET A 102 9.44 35.94 -27.08
N ALA A 103 10.28 35.77 -26.04
CA ALA A 103 11.37 36.69 -25.77
C ALA A 103 12.37 36.78 -26.93
N GLU A 104 12.73 35.64 -27.51
CA GLU A 104 13.59 35.58 -28.72
C GLU A 104 12.93 36.29 -29.91
N LYS A 105 11.63 36.04 -30.17
CA LYS A 105 10.92 36.67 -31.29
C LYS A 105 10.74 38.17 -31.12
N ILE A 106 10.50 38.64 -29.90
CA ILE A 106 10.47 40.09 -29.62
C ILE A 106 11.83 40.71 -29.93
N GLY A 107 12.94 40.10 -29.49
CA GLY A 107 14.28 40.59 -29.81
C GLY A 107 14.51 40.68 -31.33
N LEU A 108 14.15 39.63 -32.07
CA LEU A 108 14.27 39.60 -33.52
C LEU A 108 13.43 40.68 -34.21
N TRP A 109 12.15 40.82 -33.82
CA TRP A 109 11.27 41.82 -34.42
C TRP A 109 11.67 43.26 -34.07
N ARG A 110 12.26 43.49 -32.89
CA ARG A 110 12.84 44.79 -32.53
C ARG A 110 14.04 45.12 -33.42
N SER A 111 14.98 44.18 -33.61
CA SER A 111 16.09 44.39 -34.54
C SER A 111 15.62 44.62 -35.98
N GLN A 112 14.60 43.89 -36.45
CA GLN A 112 14.00 44.12 -37.77
C GLN A 112 13.34 45.48 -37.90
N LEU A 113 12.74 46.00 -36.82
CA LEU A 113 12.14 47.33 -36.79
C LEU A 113 13.22 48.42 -36.88
N ASP A 114 14.35 48.24 -36.18
CA ASP A 114 15.50 49.14 -36.25
C ASP A 114 16.13 49.15 -37.66
N ASP A 115 16.30 47.97 -38.28
CA ASP A 115 16.84 47.82 -39.64
C ASP A 115 15.92 48.44 -40.71
N TYR A 116 14.60 48.42 -40.49
CA TYR A 116 13.63 49.02 -41.41
C TYR A 116 13.72 50.56 -41.42
N GLY A 117 14.18 51.19 -40.33
CA GLY A 117 14.46 52.63 -40.28
C GLY A 117 13.23 53.55 -40.36
N GLY A 118 12.02 53.02 -40.16
CA GLY A 118 10.75 53.75 -40.22
C GLY A 118 9.64 53.06 -39.42
N GLU A 119 8.43 53.62 -39.44
CA GLU A 119 7.30 53.01 -38.73
C GLU A 119 6.79 51.77 -39.46
N ASN A 120 6.76 50.63 -38.75
CA ASN A 120 6.18 49.38 -39.22
C ASN A 120 5.15 48.88 -38.20
N ARG A 121 3.88 49.20 -38.46
CA ARG A 121 2.77 48.92 -37.54
C ARG A 121 2.54 47.43 -37.33
N ASP A 122 2.73 46.61 -38.36
CA ASP A 122 2.56 45.15 -38.26
C ASP A 122 3.62 44.53 -37.33
N LEU A 123 4.86 45.01 -37.36
CA LEU A 123 5.92 44.56 -36.45
C LEU A 123 5.66 45.05 -35.02
N GLN A 124 5.23 46.29 -34.85
CA GLN A 124 4.85 46.83 -33.55
C GLN A 124 3.69 46.04 -32.93
N ASP A 125 2.65 45.73 -33.71
CA ASP A 125 1.50 44.93 -33.26
C ASP A 125 1.93 43.51 -32.88
N LYS A 126 2.83 42.88 -33.63
CA LYS A 126 3.41 41.56 -33.28
C LYS A 126 4.20 41.61 -31.98
N ILE A 127 5.03 42.63 -31.79
CA ILE A 127 5.80 42.84 -30.55
C ILE A 127 4.84 42.99 -29.36
N SER A 128 3.87 43.91 -29.44
CA SER A 128 2.89 44.11 -28.39
C SER A 128 2.05 42.86 -28.10
N ALA A 129 1.68 42.10 -29.14
CA ALA A 129 0.97 40.83 -28.98
C ALA A 129 1.82 39.78 -28.25
N ALA A 130 3.12 39.68 -28.57
CA ALA A 130 4.05 38.77 -27.92
C ALA A 130 4.34 39.17 -26.47
N GLU A 131 4.52 40.46 -26.18
CA GLU A 131 4.66 40.98 -24.81
C GLU A 131 3.44 40.64 -23.95
N ASN A 132 2.24 40.87 -24.51
CA ASN A 132 0.99 40.48 -23.85
C ASN A 132 0.88 38.96 -23.63
N ALA A 133 1.33 38.14 -24.59
CA ALA A 133 1.37 36.69 -24.43
C ALA A 133 2.38 36.26 -23.35
N MET A 134 3.54 36.92 -23.26
CA MET A 134 4.53 36.68 -22.21
C MET A 134 3.95 36.98 -20.83
N MET A 135 3.29 38.12 -20.65
CA MET A 135 2.67 38.47 -19.35
C MET A 135 1.65 37.40 -18.91
N ARG A 136 0.80 36.93 -19.84
CA ARG A 136 -0.15 35.84 -19.56
C ARG A 136 0.57 34.54 -19.19
N ASN A 137 1.64 34.19 -19.92
CA ASN A 137 2.43 33.00 -19.63
C ASN A 137 3.12 33.09 -18.26
N THR A 138 3.63 34.27 -17.88
CA THR A 138 4.23 34.50 -16.56
C THR A 138 3.21 34.29 -15.44
N ALA A 139 2.02 34.89 -15.55
CA ALA A 139 0.94 34.68 -14.58
C ALA A 139 0.51 33.19 -14.51
N ARG A 140 0.50 32.48 -15.66
CA ARG A 140 0.20 31.05 -15.70
C ARG A 140 1.29 30.21 -15.02
N ILE A 141 2.57 30.53 -15.24
CA ILE A 141 3.72 29.88 -14.58
C ILE A 141 3.60 30.01 -13.07
N GLU A 142 3.39 31.24 -12.57
CA GLU A 142 3.23 31.51 -11.13
C GLU A 142 2.03 30.77 -10.53
N SER A 143 0.90 30.74 -11.25
CA SER A 143 -0.29 30.01 -10.85
C SER A 143 -0.02 28.51 -10.72
N ILE A 144 0.60 27.89 -11.73
CA ILE A 144 0.90 26.45 -11.72
C ILE A 144 1.91 26.13 -10.61
N GLU A 145 2.95 26.94 -10.43
CA GLU A 145 3.95 26.73 -9.37
C GLU A 145 3.32 26.78 -7.98
N ARG A 146 2.42 27.75 -7.75
CA ARG A 146 1.65 27.83 -6.49
C ARG A 146 0.79 26.58 -6.28
N THR A 147 0.10 26.09 -7.30
CA THR A 147 -0.69 24.86 -7.22
C THR A 147 0.19 23.64 -6.92
N LEU A 148 1.33 23.50 -7.60
CA LEU A 148 2.27 22.41 -7.34
C LEU A 148 2.82 22.44 -5.92
N ALA A 149 3.14 23.62 -5.39
CA ALA A 149 3.57 23.78 -4.00
C ALA A 149 2.48 23.38 -3.00
N CYS A 150 1.22 23.78 -3.28
CA CYS A 150 0.08 23.40 -2.47
C CYS A 150 -0.15 21.87 -2.46
N ILE A 151 -0.07 21.22 -3.63
CA ILE A 151 -0.17 19.76 -3.74
C ILE A 151 0.91 19.08 -2.91
N ARG A 152 2.18 19.53 -3.00
CA ARG A 152 3.27 18.97 -2.20
C ARG A 152 3.01 19.08 -0.70
N LYS A 153 2.49 20.21 -0.24
CA LYS A 153 2.10 20.39 1.16
C LYS A 153 0.99 19.43 1.56
N MET A 154 -0.07 19.30 0.76
CA MET A 154 -1.17 18.38 1.04
C MET A 154 -0.70 16.93 1.12
N CYS A 155 0.19 16.49 0.22
CA CYS A 155 0.77 15.16 0.28
C CYS A 155 1.54 14.94 1.58
N ALA A 156 2.43 15.86 1.96
CA ALA A 156 3.17 15.76 3.22
C ALA A 156 2.25 15.75 4.45
N ASP A 157 1.20 16.56 4.45
CA ASP A 157 0.20 16.57 5.53
C ASP A 157 -0.58 15.24 5.58
N THR A 158 -0.88 14.63 4.43
CA THR A 158 -1.53 13.31 4.37
C THR A 158 -0.60 12.22 4.88
N ASP A 159 0.66 12.19 4.43
CA ASP A 159 1.67 11.22 4.89
C ASP A 159 1.86 11.31 6.41
N TYR A 160 1.91 12.52 6.96
CA TYR A 160 1.98 12.73 8.41
C TYR A 160 0.75 12.16 9.13
N ARG A 161 -0.46 12.39 8.59
CA ARG A 161 -1.69 11.86 9.17
C ARG A 161 -1.73 10.34 9.12
N GLU A 162 -1.31 9.72 8.02
CA GLU A 162 -1.23 8.26 7.88
C GLU A 162 -0.30 7.66 8.93
N VAL A 163 0.90 8.22 9.10
CA VAL A 163 1.85 7.77 10.13
C VAL A 163 1.29 7.98 11.54
N ALA A 164 0.61 9.09 11.79
CA ALA A 164 -0.01 9.34 13.09
C ALA A 164 -1.15 8.35 13.38
N THR A 165 -1.97 8.01 12.37
CA THR A 165 -3.03 7.02 12.51
C THR A 165 -2.48 5.61 12.70
N ASP A 166 -1.42 5.25 11.99
CA ASP A 166 -0.75 3.95 12.15
C ASP A 166 -0.13 3.79 13.54
N LYS A 167 0.44 4.86 14.08
CA LYS A 167 0.97 4.87 15.44
C LYS A 167 -0.15 4.66 16.46
N LEU A 168 -1.23 5.43 16.34
CA LEU A 168 -2.38 5.33 17.24
C LEU A 168 -3.03 3.94 17.19
N LEU A 169 -3.09 3.31 16.02
CA LEU A 169 -3.63 1.97 15.87
C LEU A 169 -2.78 0.90 16.57
N ARG A 170 -1.45 1.09 16.63
CA ARG A 170 -0.52 0.13 17.24
C ARG A 170 -0.38 0.29 18.76
N GLU A 171 -0.59 1.49 19.30
CA GLU A 171 -0.52 1.76 20.74
C GLU A 171 -1.40 0.83 21.60
N PRO A 172 -2.70 0.59 21.33
CA PRO A 172 -3.54 -0.26 22.17
C PRO A 172 -3.08 -1.73 22.17
N ASP A 173 -2.58 -2.24 21.05
CA ASP A 173 -2.05 -3.61 20.98
C ASP A 173 -0.75 -3.75 21.78
N ARG A 174 0.10 -2.70 21.76
CA ARG A 174 1.31 -2.65 22.58
C ARG A 174 0.96 -2.62 24.07
N GLU A 175 0.03 -1.76 24.47
CA GLU A 175 -0.44 -1.67 25.86
C GLU A 175 -1.05 -2.98 26.35
N ARG A 176 -1.88 -3.66 25.53
CA ARG A 176 -2.43 -4.98 25.85
C ARG A 176 -1.33 -6.02 26.07
N GLY A 177 -0.32 -6.06 25.20
CA GLY A 177 0.81 -6.97 25.34
C GLY A 177 1.65 -6.69 26.59
N GLU A 178 1.85 -5.41 26.93
CA GLU A 178 2.55 -5.01 28.16
C GLU A 178 1.79 -5.45 29.42
N LEU A 179 0.47 -5.24 29.46
CA LEU A 179 -0.40 -5.68 30.56
C LEU A 179 -0.42 -7.20 30.71
N GLU A 180 -0.45 -7.95 29.60
CA GLU A 180 -0.39 -9.40 29.61
C GLU A 180 0.95 -9.92 30.17
N LEU A 181 2.06 -9.31 29.75
CA LEU A 181 3.40 -9.63 30.24
C LEU A 181 3.52 -9.33 31.74
N GLU A 182 2.98 -8.21 32.21
CA GLU A 182 2.95 -7.85 33.63
C GLU A 182 2.11 -8.85 34.45
N GLY A 183 0.94 -9.24 33.96
CA GLY A 183 0.12 -10.28 34.59
C GLY A 183 0.83 -11.64 34.68
N LEU A 184 1.60 -12.03 33.65
CA LEU A 184 2.45 -13.22 33.69
C LEU A 184 3.60 -13.09 34.70
N ARG A 185 4.22 -11.92 34.80
CA ARG A 185 5.29 -11.66 35.79
C ARG A 185 4.76 -11.81 37.21
N LEU A 186 3.64 -11.18 37.53
CA LEU A 186 2.98 -11.28 38.84
C LEU A 186 2.61 -12.73 39.19
N ARG A 187 2.06 -13.49 38.23
CA ARG A 187 1.77 -14.92 38.44
C ARG A 187 3.02 -15.74 38.74
N ASN A 188 4.09 -15.54 37.98
CA ASN A 188 5.36 -16.24 38.20
C ASN A 188 6.00 -15.86 39.54
N GLU A 189 5.94 -14.60 39.93
CA GLU A 189 6.40 -14.13 41.23
C GLU A 189 5.61 -14.76 42.37
N LYS A 190 4.28 -14.81 42.26
CA LYS A 190 3.42 -15.48 43.23
C LYS A 190 3.72 -16.98 43.35
N LEU A 191 3.91 -17.66 42.22
CA LEU A 191 4.30 -19.08 42.23
C LEU A 191 5.66 -19.28 42.91
N ARG A 192 6.62 -18.37 42.70
CA ARG A 192 7.92 -18.45 43.38
C ARG A 192 7.78 -18.32 44.89
N THR A 193 7.01 -17.35 45.39
CA THR A 193 6.80 -17.17 46.83
C THR A 193 6.04 -18.34 47.46
N GLU A 194 5.03 -18.89 46.77
CA GLU A 194 4.32 -20.08 47.20
C GLU A 194 5.22 -21.31 47.30
N ASN A 195 6.06 -21.55 46.28
CA ASN A 195 7.05 -22.64 46.30
C ASN A 195 8.07 -22.48 47.44
N GLU A 196 8.55 -21.27 47.70
CA GLU A 196 9.45 -20.99 48.83
C GLU A 196 8.77 -21.25 50.19
N ASN A 197 7.51 -20.84 50.35
CA ASN A 197 6.73 -21.13 51.55
C ASN A 197 6.51 -22.63 51.74
N LEU A 198 6.19 -23.37 50.67
CA LEU A 198 6.03 -24.83 50.71
C LEU A 198 7.33 -25.52 51.12
N LYS A 199 8.48 -25.14 50.55
CA LYS A 199 9.80 -25.65 50.96
C LYS A 199 10.07 -25.41 52.43
N LYS A 200 9.73 -24.21 52.94
CA LYS A 200 9.89 -23.89 54.36
C LYS A 200 9.01 -24.77 55.25
N SER A 201 7.74 -24.94 54.88
CA SER A 201 6.83 -25.83 55.61
C SER A 201 7.23 -27.32 55.55
N ALA A 202 7.86 -27.76 54.46
CA ALA A 202 8.39 -29.12 54.34
C ALA A 202 9.62 -29.31 55.25
N SER A 203 10.53 -28.33 55.28
CA SER A 203 11.67 -28.32 56.20
C SER A 203 11.24 -28.30 57.68
N ASP A 204 10.11 -27.67 58.01
CA ASP A 204 9.59 -27.64 59.37
C ASP A 204 8.92 -28.98 59.77
N ASN A 205 8.40 -29.76 58.81
CA ASN A 205 7.77 -31.07 59.05
C ASN A 205 8.77 -32.24 59.19
N ASP A 206 10.00 -32.10 58.70
CA ASP A 206 11.04 -33.14 58.85
C ASP A 206 11.60 -33.22 60.30
N ASN A 207 11.14 -32.36 61.22
CA ASN A 207 11.51 -32.39 62.64
C ASN A 207 10.58 -33.25 63.52
N GLU A 208 9.59 -33.94 62.95
CA GLU A 208 8.72 -34.89 63.67
C GLU A 208 8.93 -36.31 63.14
N LEU A 209 10.16 -36.83 63.25
CA LEU A 209 10.38 -38.27 63.17
C LEU A 209 9.61 -38.93 64.33
N PRO A 210 8.66 -39.85 64.07
CA PRO A 210 7.92 -40.50 65.16
C PRO A 210 8.90 -41.22 66.06
N GLN A 211 8.90 -40.87 67.36
CA GLN A 211 9.74 -41.57 68.34
C GLN A 211 9.40 -43.07 68.29
N PRO A 212 10.39 -43.97 68.21
CA PRO A 212 10.12 -45.40 68.18
C PRO A 212 9.42 -45.80 69.48
N VAL A 213 8.16 -46.23 69.37
CA VAL A 213 7.40 -46.77 70.50
C VAL A 213 8.00 -48.14 70.82
N ALA A 214 8.69 -48.23 71.96
CA ALA A 214 9.22 -49.50 72.45
C ALA A 214 8.06 -50.42 72.85
N ILE A 215 7.89 -51.53 72.12
CA ILE A 215 6.95 -52.60 72.48
C ILE A 215 7.67 -53.51 73.48
N ASN A 216 7.32 -53.42 74.77
CA ASN A 216 7.79 -54.36 75.79
C ASN A 216 7.04 -55.69 75.63
N ILE A 217 7.70 -56.68 75.02
CA ILE A 217 7.21 -58.05 74.98
C ILE A 217 7.71 -58.75 76.27
N ASN A 218 6.82 -58.93 77.24
CA ASN A 218 7.12 -59.80 78.38
C ASN A 218 7.14 -61.26 77.90
N VAL A 219 8.33 -61.83 77.77
CA VAL A 219 8.51 -63.26 77.56
C VAL A 219 8.15 -63.96 78.86
N VAL A 220 6.91 -64.47 78.95
CA VAL A 220 6.51 -65.40 80.00
C VAL A 220 7.01 -66.78 79.60
N ASP A 221 7.97 -67.33 80.34
CA ASP A 221 8.44 -68.70 80.17
C ASP A 221 7.26 -69.68 80.33
N ALA A 222 6.77 -70.21 79.21
CA ALA A 222 5.77 -71.26 79.21
C ALA A 222 6.41 -72.58 79.65
N LYS A 223 6.23 -72.92 80.92
CA LYS A 223 6.61 -74.22 81.49
C LYS A 223 5.80 -75.32 80.80
N VAL A 224 6.48 -76.13 79.99
CA VAL A 224 5.95 -77.32 79.31
C VAL A 224 5.28 -78.23 80.35
N ARG A 225 3.95 -78.35 80.28
CA ARG A 225 3.16 -79.35 81.03
C ARG A 225 2.96 -80.57 80.13
N ASN A 226 3.62 -81.67 80.46
CA ASN A 226 3.34 -82.98 79.90
C ASN A 226 2.36 -83.70 80.84
N ASP A 227 1.08 -83.68 80.51
CA ASP A 227 0.09 -84.58 81.08
C ASP A 227 -0.84 -85.07 79.96
N TYR A 228 -0.62 -86.30 79.49
CA TYR A 228 -1.65 -87.09 78.80
C TYR A 228 -1.50 -88.56 79.20
N SER A 229 -2.45 -88.98 80.02
CA SER A 229 -2.89 -90.33 80.38
C SER A 229 -4.40 -90.14 80.60
N ALA A 230 -5.34 -90.87 79.99
CA ALA A 230 -5.40 -92.33 79.88
C ALA A 230 -6.43 -92.83 78.83
N ASP A 231 -6.34 -94.15 78.58
CA ASP A 231 -7.39 -95.14 78.25
C ASP A 231 -8.11 -95.11 76.89
N THR A 232 -7.77 -96.05 75.98
CA THR A 232 -8.29 -97.44 75.92
C THR A 232 -7.51 -98.27 74.89
#